data_AF-A0A6N8YZR0-F1
#
_entry.id   AF-A0A6N8YZR0-F1
#
_cell.length_a   1.000
_cell.length_b   1.000
_cell.length_c   1.000
_cell.angle_alpha   90.00
_cell.angle_beta   90.00
_cell.angle_gamma   90.00
#
_symmetry.space_group_name_H-M   'P 1'
#
loop_
_entity.id
_entity.type
_entity.pdbx_description
1 polymer ?
#
loop_
_entity_poly.entity_id
_entity_poly.type
_entity_poly.pdbx_seq_one_letter_code
_entity_poly.pdbx_strand_id
1 'polypeptide(L)'
;MSLANANRHADLSRRLMRQAGFELRSLGDRVQASDKASGAVAQAVKAIAEDRNWRHSSHNLRRDIVGLLAAEYDQPELRGLQAIADQLHDNYYEDHLSEHLVAQLLEDVTRQIESLWDIREKGPISDYLPSSDQQRIINRLLIPEDIARADESIDLPPPMPPFNPPEL
;
A
#
# COMPACT_ATOMS: atom_id res chain seq x y z
N MET A 1 -4.40 17.57 -7.31
CA MET A 1 -4.73 16.54 -6.30
C MET A 1 -4.67 17.15 -4.92
N SER A 2 -5.62 16.83 -4.03
CA SER A 2 -5.82 17.57 -2.78
C SER A 2 -5.42 16.74 -1.55
N LEU A 3 -4.93 17.42 -0.51
CA LEU A 3 -4.63 16.88 0.82
C LEU A 3 -5.76 15.97 1.39
N ALA A 4 -7.00 16.18 0.93
CA ALA A 4 -8.13 15.33 1.30
C ALA A 4 -8.01 13.89 0.77
N ASN A 5 -7.46 13.66 -0.42
CA ASN A 5 -7.22 12.31 -0.96
C ASN A 5 -6.17 11.56 -0.14
N ALA A 6 -5.03 12.19 0.13
CA ALA A 6 -3.95 11.58 0.91
C ALA A 6 -4.43 11.16 2.30
N ASN A 7 -5.20 12.02 2.98
CA ASN A 7 -5.75 11.72 4.30
C ASN A 7 -6.82 10.61 4.26
N ARG A 8 -7.66 10.55 3.22
CA ARG A 8 -8.59 9.42 3.02
C ARG A 8 -7.86 8.09 2.92
N HIS A 9 -6.79 8.03 2.13
CA HIS A 9 -5.96 6.83 2.00
C HIS A 9 -5.29 6.46 3.33
N ALA A 10 -4.75 7.45 4.06
CA ALA A 10 -4.15 7.22 5.37
C ALA A 10 -5.16 6.64 6.39
N ASP A 11 -6.37 7.17 6.44
CA ASP A 11 -7.42 6.69 7.33
C ASP A 11 -7.90 5.29 6.95
N LEU A 12 -8.03 5.01 5.66
CA LEU A 12 -8.39 3.68 5.18
C LEU A 12 -7.31 2.65 5.52
N SER A 13 -6.02 2.99 5.33
CA SER A 13 -4.90 2.13 5.72
C SER A 13 -4.98 1.71 7.20
N ARG A 14 -5.17 2.67 8.11
CA ARG A 14 -5.31 2.41 9.55
C ARG A 14 -6.52 1.55 9.88
N ARG A 15 -7.65 1.77 9.20
CA ARG A 15 -8.87 0.96 9.38
C ARG A 15 -8.65 -0.48 8.93
N LEU A 16 -8.04 -0.68 7.76
CA LEU A 16 -7.75 -1.99 7.21
C LEU A 16 -6.81 -2.78 8.11
N MET A 17 -5.75 -2.16 8.65
CA MET A 17 -4.83 -2.86 9.56
C MET A 17 -5.51 -3.30 10.87
N ARG A 18 -6.41 -2.47 11.42
CA ARG A 18 -7.23 -2.87 12.58
C ARG A 18 -8.17 -4.03 12.24
N GLN A 19 -8.78 -4.00 11.06
CA GLN A 19 -9.62 -5.08 10.58
C GLN A 19 -8.81 -6.37 10.39
N ALA A 20 -7.64 -6.32 9.77
CA ALA A 20 -6.76 -7.48 9.59
C ALA A 20 -6.49 -8.21 10.91
N GLY A 21 -6.15 -7.46 11.96
CA GLY A 21 -5.94 -8.03 13.29
C GLY A 21 -7.22 -8.58 13.94
N PHE A 22 -8.39 -8.02 13.62
CA PHE A 22 -9.68 -8.53 14.09
C PHE A 22 -10.05 -9.85 13.38
N GLU A 23 -9.96 -9.91 12.06
CA GLU A 23 -10.22 -11.13 11.26
C GLU A 23 -9.40 -12.30 11.80
N LEU A 24 -8.10 -12.07 12.03
CA LEU A 24 -7.21 -13.12 12.54
C LEU A 24 -7.53 -13.54 13.98
N ARG A 25 -7.61 -12.58 14.92
CA ARG A 25 -7.72 -12.91 16.36
C ARG A 25 -9.12 -13.32 16.80
N SER A 26 -10.16 -12.80 16.16
CA SER A 26 -11.54 -13.00 16.59
C SER A 26 -12.25 -14.06 15.77
N LEU A 27 -11.91 -14.21 14.49
CA LEU A 27 -12.59 -15.13 13.57
C LEU A 27 -11.69 -16.27 13.08
N GLY A 28 -10.37 -16.17 13.25
CA GLY A 28 -9.42 -17.13 12.66
C GLY A 28 -9.37 -17.05 11.13
N ASP A 29 -9.90 -15.98 10.54
CA ASP A 29 -10.00 -15.83 9.09
C ASP A 29 -8.67 -15.30 8.53
N ARG A 30 -7.75 -16.23 8.27
CA ARG A 30 -6.42 -15.95 7.73
C ARG A 30 -6.45 -15.35 6.33
N VAL A 31 -7.47 -15.66 5.52
CA VAL A 31 -7.64 -15.16 4.15
C VAL A 31 -8.00 -13.68 4.19
N GLN A 32 -9.04 -13.33 4.95
CA GLN A 32 -9.47 -11.94 5.11
C GLN A 32 -8.43 -11.10 5.86
N ALA A 33 -7.74 -11.66 6.85
CA ALA A 33 -6.64 -10.98 7.51
C ALA A 33 -5.54 -10.58 6.52
N SER A 34 -5.22 -11.47 5.58
CA SER A 34 -4.17 -11.25 4.57
C SER A 34 -4.56 -10.17 3.55
N ASP A 35 -5.80 -10.22 3.02
CA ASP A 35 -6.31 -9.19 2.11
C ASP A 35 -6.30 -7.79 2.74
N LYS A 36 -6.82 -7.69 3.97
CA LYS A 36 -6.87 -6.43 4.71
C LYS A 36 -5.47 -5.87 4.99
N ALA A 37 -4.50 -6.72 5.35
CA ALA A 37 -3.13 -6.31 5.60
C ALA A 37 -2.44 -5.78 4.32
N SER A 38 -2.53 -6.51 3.21
CA SER A 38 -2.03 -6.05 1.91
C SER A 38 -2.69 -4.74 1.47
N GLY A 39 -4.01 -4.64 1.65
CA GLY A 39 -4.78 -3.44 1.39
C GLY A 39 -4.31 -2.26 2.24
N ALA A 40 -3.98 -2.47 3.51
CA ALA A 40 -3.47 -1.42 4.39
C ALA A 40 -2.14 -0.83 3.87
N VAL A 41 -1.20 -1.67 3.43
CA VAL A 41 0.06 -1.23 2.80
C VAL A 41 -0.22 -0.45 1.52
N ALA A 42 -1.10 -0.98 0.65
CA ALA A 42 -1.44 -0.30 -0.60
C ALA A 42 -1.99 1.11 -0.35
N GLN A 43 -2.85 1.28 0.66
CA GLN A 43 -3.41 2.57 1.02
C GLN A 43 -2.37 3.51 1.66
N ALA A 44 -1.40 2.99 2.41
CA ALA A 44 -0.29 3.80 2.92
C ALA A 44 0.59 4.36 1.79
N VAL A 45 0.93 3.52 0.82
CA VAL A 45 1.68 3.94 -0.36
C VAL A 45 0.91 4.97 -1.18
N LYS A 46 -0.41 4.79 -1.35
CA LYS A 46 -1.26 5.77 -2.05
C LYS A 46 -1.31 7.13 -1.36
N ALA A 47 -1.34 7.16 -0.03
CA ALA A 47 -1.30 8.41 0.71
C ALA A 47 -0.02 9.20 0.43
N ILE A 48 1.14 8.54 0.44
CA ILE A 48 2.43 9.16 0.09
C ILE A 48 2.46 9.59 -1.37
N ALA A 49 1.91 8.77 -2.27
CA ALA A 49 1.85 9.09 -3.69
C ALA A 49 1.02 10.35 -3.97
N GLU A 50 -0.13 10.52 -3.31
CA GLU A 50 -0.94 11.74 -3.39
C GLU A 50 -0.17 12.96 -2.87
N ASP A 51 0.52 12.85 -1.73
CA ASP A 51 1.35 13.94 -1.20
C ASP A 51 2.50 14.33 -2.15
N ARG A 52 2.97 13.38 -2.96
CA ARG A 52 4.05 13.56 -3.95
C ARG A 52 3.55 13.84 -5.37
N ASN A 53 2.23 13.96 -5.58
CA ASN A 53 1.60 14.10 -6.89
C ASN A 53 2.03 13.00 -7.89
N TRP A 54 2.14 11.78 -7.38
CA TRP A 54 2.49 10.56 -8.12
C TRP A 54 1.25 9.73 -8.45
N ARG A 55 1.19 9.19 -9.67
CA ARG A 55 0.23 8.18 -10.10
C ARG A 55 0.36 6.95 -9.23
N HIS A 56 -0.77 6.37 -8.81
CA HIS A 56 -0.80 5.20 -7.93
C HIS A 56 -1.89 4.17 -8.29
N SER A 57 -2.50 4.31 -9.46
CA SER A 57 -3.70 3.58 -9.86
C SER A 57 -3.48 2.13 -10.31
N SER A 58 -2.25 1.61 -10.36
CA SER A 58 -1.99 0.21 -10.74
C SER A 58 -1.06 -0.53 -9.76
N HIS A 59 -1.22 -1.85 -9.66
CA HIS A 59 -0.43 -2.70 -8.76
C HIS A 59 1.08 -2.60 -9.01
N ASN A 60 1.50 -2.43 -10.26
CA ASN A 60 2.91 -2.32 -10.62
C ASN A 60 3.55 -1.03 -10.05
N LEU A 61 2.77 0.05 -9.93
CA LEU A 61 3.28 1.32 -9.41
C LEU A 61 3.58 1.24 -7.91
N ARG A 62 2.91 0.37 -7.15
CA ARG A 62 3.18 0.20 -5.71
C ARG A 62 4.63 -0.18 -5.45
N ARG A 63 5.15 -1.17 -6.19
CA ARG A 63 6.54 -1.66 -6.04
C ARG A 63 7.55 -0.60 -6.43
N ASP A 64 7.28 0.12 -7.52
CA ASP A 64 8.13 1.23 -7.96
C ASP A 64 8.20 2.35 -6.92
N ILE A 65 7.05 2.76 -6.37
CA ILE A 65 6.98 3.79 -5.34
C ILE A 65 7.77 3.35 -4.11
N VAL A 66 7.54 2.14 -3.60
CA VAL A 66 8.29 1.64 -2.44
C VAL A 66 9.79 1.53 -2.73
N GLY A 67 10.17 1.10 -3.93
CA GLY A 67 11.57 1.05 -4.35
C GLY A 67 12.24 2.44 -4.37
N LEU A 68 11.51 3.48 -4.81
CA LEU A 68 11.98 4.86 -4.77
C LEU A 68 12.11 5.36 -3.33
N LEU A 69 11.10 5.16 -2.49
CA LEU A 69 11.13 5.57 -1.08
C LEU A 69 12.27 4.88 -0.31
N ALA A 70 12.46 3.58 -0.54
CA ALA A 70 13.56 2.81 0.04
C ALA A 70 14.94 3.35 -0.33
N ALA A 71 15.11 3.83 -1.57
CA ALA A 71 16.39 4.38 -2.02
C ALA A 71 16.61 5.80 -1.51
N GLU A 72 15.55 6.63 -1.50
CA GLU A 72 15.60 7.99 -0.98
C GLU A 72 15.97 8.02 0.49
N TYR A 73 15.35 7.16 1.29
CA TYR A 73 15.52 7.12 2.75
C TYR A 73 16.61 6.15 3.24
N ASP A 74 17.35 5.51 2.33
CA ASP A 74 18.33 4.45 2.64
C ASP A 74 17.76 3.33 3.54
N GLN A 75 16.53 2.91 3.23
CA GLN A 75 15.78 1.84 3.93
C GLN A 75 15.56 0.64 3.00
N PRO A 76 16.60 -0.15 2.68
CA PRO A 76 16.51 -1.27 1.76
C PRO A 76 15.52 -2.36 2.19
N GLU A 77 15.25 -2.50 3.49
CA GLU A 77 14.30 -3.44 4.09
C GLU A 77 12.86 -3.24 3.61
N LEU A 78 12.49 -2.02 3.22
CA LEU A 78 11.15 -1.74 2.68
C LEU A 78 10.82 -2.57 1.44
N ARG A 79 11.83 -2.97 0.65
CA ARG A 79 11.62 -3.86 -0.51
C ARG A 79 11.25 -5.27 -0.09
N GLY A 80 11.88 -5.80 0.96
CA GLY A 80 11.56 -7.12 1.50
C GLY A 80 10.16 -7.14 2.13
N LEU A 81 9.83 -6.08 2.88
CA LEU A 81 8.50 -5.92 3.45
C LEU A 81 7.41 -5.78 2.38
N GLN A 82 7.72 -5.14 1.23
CA GLN A 82 6.78 -5.10 0.11
C GLN A 82 6.52 -6.49 -0.50
N ALA A 83 7.53 -7.37 -0.56
CA ALA A 83 7.34 -8.74 -1.02
C ALA A 83 6.44 -9.54 -0.06
N ILE A 84 6.52 -9.27 1.24
CA ILE A 84 5.63 -9.87 2.24
C ILE A 84 4.18 -9.39 2.03
N ALA A 85 3.97 -8.10 1.81
CA ALA A 85 2.64 -7.58 1.50
C ALA A 85 2.06 -8.18 0.19
N ASP A 86 2.91 -8.47 -0.79
CA ASP A 86 2.51 -9.18 -2.01
C ASP A 86 2.13 -10.64 -1.70
N GLN A 87 2.89 -11.35 -0.87
CA GLN A 87 2.59 -12.72 -0.47
C GLN A 87 1.24 -12.83 0.28
N LEU A 88 0.92 -11.87 1.14
CA LEU A 88 -0.40 -11.80 1.80
C LEU A 88 -1.52 -11.54 0.78
N HIS A 89 -1.25 -10.78 -0.28
CA HIS A 89 -2.22 -10.61 -1.36
C HIS A 89 -2.46 -11.92 -2.12
N ASP A 90 -1.40 -12.68 -2.40
CA ASP A 90 -1.52 -13.98 -3.07
C ASP A 90 -2.27 -14.98 -2.18
N ASN A 91 -2.03 -14.95 -0.86
CA ASN A 91 -2.76 -15.80 0.08
C ASN A 91 -4.27 -15.56 0.09
N TYR A 92 -4.75 -14.35 -0.23
CA TYR A 92 -6.18 -14.11 -0.37
C TYR A 92 -6.82 -14.97 -1.48
N TYR A 93 -6.07 -15.22 -2.56
CA TYR A 93 -6.56 -16.02 -3.69
C TYR A 93 -6.31 -17.52 -3.50
N GLU A 94 -5.22 -17.88 -2.82
CA GLU A 94 -4.73 -19.26 -2.78
C GLU A 94 -4.95 -19.96 -1.44
N ASP A 95 -5.22 -19.22 -0.36
CA ASP A 95 -5.40 -19.73 1.00
C ASP A 95 -4.29 -20.72 1.46
N HIS A 96 -3.04 -20.44 1.07
CA HIS A 96 -1.90 -21.36 1.24
C HIS A 96 -1.08 -21.13 2.52
N LEU A 97 -1.23 -19.98 3.21
CA LEU A 97 -0.43 -19.62 4.40
C LEU A 97 -1.10 -20.01 5.70
N SER A 98 -0.43 -20.75 6.59
CA SER A 98 -0.99 -21.07 7.91
C SER A 98 -1.30 -19.82 8.74
N GLU A 99 -2.23 -19.95 9.70
CA GLU A 99 -2.58 -18.87 10.63
C GLU A 99 -1.36 -18.31 11.38
N HIS A 100 -0.45 -19.20 11.82
CA HIS A 100 0.80 -18.82 12.47
C HIS A 100 1.67 -17.93 11.57
N LEU A 101 1.82 -18.30 10.30
CA LEU A 101 2.60 -17.53 9.35
C LEU A 101 1.91 -16.19 9.04
N VAL A 102 0.59 -16.18 8.84
CA VAL A 102 -0.18 -14.94 8.64
C VAL A 102 0.01 -13.99 9.83
N ALA A 103 -0.01 -14.49 11.07
CA ALA A 103 0.27 -13.67 12.25
C ALA A 103 1.64 -12.99 12.19
N GLN A 104 2.69 -13.72 11.82
CA GLN A 104 4.05 -13.18 11.69
C GLN A 104 4.15 -12.13 10.57
N LEU A 105 3.56 -12.42 9.41
CA LEU A 105 3.57 -11.49 8.28
C LEU A 105 2.74 -10.22 8.55
N LEU A 106 1.71 -10.29 9.41
CA LEU A 106 0.99 -9.10 9.88
C LEU A 106 1.87 -8.19 10.74
N GLU A 107 2.78 -8.74 11.54
CA GLU A 107 3.76 -7.95 12.29
C GLU A 107 4.75 -7.25 11.33
N ASP A 108 5.21 -7.96 10.29
CA ASP A 108 6.06 -7.39 9.24
C ASP A 108 5.36 -6.23 8.51
N VAL A 109 4.11 -6.44 8.09
CA VAL A 109 3.30 -5.38 7.46
C VAL A 109 3.09 -4.19 8.39
N THR A 110 2.93 -4.43 9.70
CA THR A 110 2.81 -3.34 10.68
C THR A 110 4.07 -2.47 10.68
N ARG A 111 5.25 -3.09 10.74
CA ARG A 111 6.54 -2.37 10.65
C ARG A 111 6.68 -1.60 9.34
N GLN A 112 6.26 -2.20 8.23
CA GLN A 112 6.29 -1.53 6.92
C GLN A 112 5.45 -0.25 6.93
N ILE A 113 4.22 -0.34 7.45
CA ILE A 113 3.29 0.79 7.52
C ILE A 113 3.85 1.89 8.42
N GLU A 114 4.46 1.54 9.56
CA GLU A 114 5.12 2.49 10.45
C GLU A 114 6.25 3.25 9.74
N SER A 115 7.14 2.54 9.03
CA SER A 115 8.20 3.18 8.23
C SER A 115 7.64 4.08 7.13
N LEU A 116 6.57 3.66 6.44
CA LEU A 116 5.89 4.48 5.44
C LEU A 116 5.31 5.77 6.05
N TRP A 117 4.79 5.71 7.28
CA TRP A 117 4.29 6.91 7.97
C TRP A 117 5.40 7.86 8.40
N ASP A 118 6.51 7.35 8.91
CA ASP A 118 7.69 8.14 9.22
C ASP A 118 8.22 8.86 7.96
N ILE A 119 8.28 8.15 6.83
CA ILE A 119 8.64 8.73 5.52
C ILE A 119 7.64 9.82 5.10
N ARG A 120 6.34 9.56 5.24
CA ARG A 120 5.29 10.53 4.88
C ARG A 120 5.43 11.81 5.70
N GLU A 121 5.68 11.69 7.01
CA GLU A 121 5.84 12.82 7.93
C GLU A 121 7.09 13.64 7.62
N LYS A 122 8.20 12.97 7.29
CA LYS A 122 9.46 13.62 6.90
C LYS A 122 9.40 14.30 5.51
N GLY A 123 8.52 13.83 4.62
CA GLY A 123 8.29 14.43 3.31
C GLY A 123 9.32 13.99 2.25
N PRO A 124 9.59 14.79 1.21
CA PRO A 124 10.69 14.54 0.28
C PRO A 124 12.05 14.99 0.82
N ILE A 125 13.10 14.22 0.60
CA ILE A 125 14.49 14.62 0.90
C ILE A 125 14.99 15.55 -0.21
N SER A 126 15.14 16.85 0.10
CA SER A 126 15.51 17.90 -0.87
C SER A 126 16.80 17.60 -1.65
N ASP A 127 17.79 17.01 -0.99
CA ASP A 127 19.13 16.81 -1.56
C ASP A 127 19.35 15.39 -2.11
N TYR A 128 18.28 14.59 -2.18
CA TYR A 128 18.35 13.26 -2.77
C TYR A 128 18.53 13.36 -4.29
N LEU A 129 19.58 12.70 -4.79
CA LEU A 129 19.89 12.64 -6.21
C LEU A 129 19.53 11.24 -6.75
N PRO A 130 18.38 11.09 -7.45
CA PRO A 130 18.01 9.79 -8.02
C PRO A 130 18.96 9.39 -9.14
N SER A 131 19.21 8.09 -9.27
CA SER A 131 19.88 7.51 -10.43
C SER A 131 19.06 7.73 -11.71
N SER A 132 19.69 7.58 -12.88
CA SER A 132 19.00 7.71 -14.17
C SER A 132 17.77 6.81 -14.30
N ASP A 133 17.84 5.59 -13.76
CA ASP A 133 16.71 4.65 -13.77
C ASP A 133 15.61 5.07 -12.80
N GLN A 134 15.97 5.53 -11.60
CA GLN A 134 15.00 6.08 -10.65
C GLN A 134 14.31 7.32 -11.22
N GLN A 135 15.04 8.20 -11.89
CA GLN A 135 14.47 9.38 -12.54
C GLN A 135 13.47 9.01 -13.64
N ARG A 136 13.71 7.95 -14.42
CA ARG A 136 12.75 7.45 -15.40
C ARG A 136 11.45 6.98 -14.74
N ILE A 137 11.55 6.30 -13.60
CA ILE A 137 10.40 5.86 -12.83
C ILE A 137 9.64 7.07 -12.29
N ILE A 138 10.31 8.03 -11.67
CA ILE A 138 9.71 9.28 -11.17
C ILE A 138 8.95 9.99 -12.31
N ASN A 139 9.56 10.13 -13.49
CA ASN A 139 8.92 10.77 -14.64
C ASN A 139 7.64 10.05 -15.09
N ARG A 140 7.58 8.71 -14.98
CA ARG A 140 6.36 7.93 -15.25
C ARG A 140 5.29 8.14 -14.18
N LEU A 141 5.70 8.34 -12.93
CA LEU A 141 4.80 8.57 -11.81
C LEU A 141 4.21 9.97 -11.81
N LEU A 142 4.93 10.99 -12.27
CA LEU A 142 4.41 12.35 -12.28
C LEU A 142 3.08 12.44 -13.05
N ILE A 143 2.09 13.07 -12.43
CA ILE A 143 0.81 13.38 -13.05
C ILE A 143 0.99 14.71 -13.81
N PRO A 144 0.81 14.72 -15.15
CA PRO A 144 0.79 15.95 -15.93
C PRO A 144 -0.23 16.95 -15.37
N GLU A 145 0.15 18.23 -15.28
CA GLU A 145 -0.67 19.28 -14.65
C GLU A 145 -2.06 19.46 -15.29
N ASP A 146 -2.21 19.08 -16.57
CA ASP A 146 -3.45 19.13 -17.34
C ASP A 146 -4.45 18.03 -16.97
N ILE A 147 -3.98 16.84 -16.55
CA ILE A 147 -4.85 15.72 -16.12
C ILE A 147 -5.32 15.91 -14.67
N ALA A 148 -4.50 16.53 -13.81
CA ALA A 148 -4.78 16.71 -12.38
C ALA A 148 -6.04 17.55 -12.07
N ARG A 149 -6.62 18.23 -13.06
CA ARG A 149 -7.84 19.05 -12.94
C ARG A 149 -9.14 18.29 -13.29
N ALA A 150 -9.07 17.08 -13.84
CA ALA A 150 -10.23 16.34 -14.34
C ALA A 150 -10.78 15.27 -13.37
N ASP A 151 -10.10 14.99 -12.26
CA ASP A 151 -10.33 13.80 -11.41
C ASP A 151 -11.17 14.07 -10.13
N GLU A 152 -11.93 15.18 -10.07
CA GLU A 152 -12.80 15.45 -8.92
C GLU A 152 -14.14 14.67 -8.96
N SER A 153 -14.32 13.74 -9.91
CA SER A 153 -15.57 12.99 -10.09
C SER A 153 -15.45 11.47 -10.28
N ILE A 154 -14.31 10.84 -9.96
CA ILE A 154 -14.22 9.37 -10.07
C ILE A 154 -14.85 8.73 -8.83
N ASP A 155 -16.05 8.19 -9.09
CA ASP A 155 -16.83 7.30 -8.24
C ASP A 155 -15.92 6.24 -7.59
N LEU A 156 -15.95 6.14 -6.26
CA LEU A 156 -15.30 5.03 -5.58
C LEU A 156 -15.88 3.73 -6.15
N PRO A 157 -15.06 2.73 -6.52
CA PRO A 157 -15.61 1.45 -6.93
C PRO A 157 -16.53 0.95 -5.81
N PRO A 158 -17.73 0.44 -6.15
CA PRO A 158 -18.65 -0.08 -5.14
C PRO A 158 -17.90 -1.10 -4.27
N PRO A 159 -18.23 -1.19 -2.96
CA PRO A 159 -17.59 -2.17 -2.09
C PRO A 159 -17.65 -3.54 -2.76
N MET A 160 -16.50 -4.22 -2.83
CA MET A 160 -16.43 -5.57 -3.38
C MET A 160 -17.50 -6.43 -2.72
N PRO A 161 -18.28 -7.20 -3.50
CA PRO A 161 -19.27 -8.09 -2.93
C PRO A 161 -18.55 -9.08 -1.98
N PRO A 162 -19.22 -9.51 -0.89
CA PRO A 162 -18.64 -10.53 -0.01
C PRO A 162 -18.24 -11.75 -0.83
N PHE A 163 -17.00 -12.22 -0.64
CA PHE A 163 -16.52 -13.43 -1.28
C PHE A 163 -17.38 -14.60 -0.81
N ASN A 164 -18.12 -15.20 -1.74
CA ASN A 164 -18.89 -16.42 -1.48
C ASN A 164 -18.08 -17.57 -2.07
N PRO A 165 -17.39 -18.39 -1.24
CA PRO A 165 -16.68 -19.55 -1.76
C PRO A 165 -17.68 -20.48 -2.47
N PRO A 166 -17.26 -21.20 -3.53
CA PRO A 166 -18.13 -22.17 -4.19
C PRO A 166 -18.58 -23.23 -3.17
N GLU A 167 -19.89 -23.52 -3.16
CA GLU A 167 -20.45 -24.62 -2.37
C GLU A 167 -19.79 -25.94 -2.83
N LEU A 168 -19.28 -26.70 -1.86
CA LEU A 168 -18.70 -28.05 -2.06
C LEU A 168 -19.79 -29.08 -2.39
#